data_AF-A0A4Q3BMP5-F1
#
_entry.id   AF-A0A4Q3BMP5-F1
#
_cell.length_a   1.000
_cell.length_b   1.000
_cell.length_c   1.000
_cell.angle_alpha   90.00
_cell.angle_beta   90.00
_cell.angle_gamma   90.00
#
_symmetry.space_group_name_H-M   'P 1'
#
loop_
_entity.id
_entity.type
_entity.pdbx_description
1 polymer ?
#
loop_
_entity_poly.entity_id
_entity_poly.type
_entity_poly.pdbx_seq_one_letter_code
_entity_poly.pdbx_strand_id
1 'polypeptide(L)'
;MEKHIPNLLTLGNLFCGFLGILFCLEGDSNLAWGGMMVFAGATFDVFDGMSARMLKVNNPIGGELDSLADVVTFGLLPSVIVYKLLALSQVDWMYLFYTDDIPVLALISF
;
A
#
# COMPACT_ATOMS: atom_id res chain seq x y z
N MET A 1 -2.92 -27.18 12.90
CA MET A 1 -2.22 -26.68 11.69
C MET A 1 -3.12 -25.78 10.85
N GLU A 2 -4.38 -26.14 10.59
CA GLU A 2 -5.28 -25.38 9.69
C GLU A 2 -5.56 -23.93 10.11
N LYS A 3 -5.46 -23.60 11.41
CA LYS A 3 -5.67 -22.24 11.93
C LYS A 3 -4.60 -21.21 11.53
N HIS A 4 -3.46 -21.63 10.97
CA HIS A 4 -2.35 -20.73 10.62
C HIS A 4 -2.26 -20.40 9.13
N ILE A 5 -3.07 -21.05 8.29
CA ILE A 5 -3.06 -20.83 6.84
C ILE A 5 -3.45 -19.39 6.48
N PRO A 6 -4.52 -18.80 7.04
CA PRO A 6 -4.87 -17.40 6.76
C PRO A 6 -3.74 -16.45 7.16
N ASN A 7 -3.20 -16.60 8.38
CA ASN A 7 -2.11 -15.74 8.86
C ASN A 7 -0.84 -15.81 7.99
N LEU A 8 -0.53 -16.97 7.41
CA LEU A 8 0.61 -17.10 6.51
C LEU A 8 0.39 -16.35 5.19
N LEU A 9 -0.85 -16.38 4.68
CA LEU A 9 -1.23 -15.63 3.48
C LEU A 9 -1.20 -14.11 3.76
N THR A 10 -1.68 -13.68 4.93
CA THR A 10 -1.57 -12.29 5.38
C THR A 10 -0.12 -11.82 5.51
N LEU A 11 0.78 -12.68 6.01
CA LEU A 11 2.23 -12.41 6.00
C LEU A 11 2.79 -12.32 4.58
N GLY A 12 2.22 -13.07 3.63
CA GLY A 12 2.51 -12.95 2.20
C GLY A 12 2.12 -11.58 1.64
N ASN A 13 0.92 -11.09 1.98
CA ASN A 13 0.49 -9.73 1.67
C ASN A 13 1.49 -8.70 2.22
N LEU A 14 1.80 -8.76 3.52
CA LEU A 14 2.75 -7.85 4.18
C LEU A 14 4.16 -7.91 3.54
N PHE A 15 4.62 -9.10 3.17
CA PHE A 15 5.91 -9.28 2.51
C PHE A 15 5.95 -8.62 1.13
N CYS A 16 4.88 -8.73 0.34
CA CYS A 16 4.74 -7.99 -0.92
C CYS A 16 4.79 -6.48 -0.69
N GLY A 17 4.05 -5.96 0.30
CA GLY A 17 4.10 -4.55 0.67
C GLY A 17 5.51 -4.07 1.00
N PHE A 18 6.22 -4.82 1.85
CA PHE A 18 7.60 -4.50 2.23
C PHE A 18 8.58 -4.55 1.05
N LEU A 19 8.54 -5.61 0.22
CA LEU A 19 9.39 -5.70 -0.96
C LEU A 19 9.10 -4.57 -1.96
N GLY A 20 7.83 -4.21 -2.16
CA GLY A 20 7.44 -3.09 -3.01
C GLY A 20 8.05 -1.78 -2.54
N ILE A 21 8.09 -1.54 -1.22
CA ILE A 21 8.71 -0.35 -0.64
C ILE A 21 10.22 -0.36 -0.90
N LEU A 22 10.89 -1.50 -0.72
CA LEU A 22 12.31 -1.63 -1.02
C LEU A 22 12.61 -1.32 -2.49
N PHE A 23 11.81 -1.82 -3.43
CA PHE A 23 11.96 -1.47 -4.85
C PHE A 23 11.83 0.02 -5.11
N CYS A 24 10.88 0.70 -4.44
CA CYS A 24 10.71 2.15 -4.56
C CYS A 24 11.89 2.94 -3.97
N LEU A 25 12.57 2.40 -2.95
CA LEU A 25 13.71 3.03 -2.30
C LEU A 25 15.02 2.80 -3.06
N GLU A 26 15.19 1.64 -3.71
CA GLU A 26 16.42 1.25 -4.41
C GLU A 26 16.69 2.09 -5.66
N GLY A 27 15.64 2.56 -6.36
CA GLY A 27 15.83 3.47 -7.48
C GLY A 27 14.55 3.81 -8.25
N ASP A 28 14.59 4.94 -8.96
CA ASP A 28 13.41 5.49 -9.63
C ASP A 28 12.93 4.62 -10.82
N SER A 29 13.83 3.84 -11.42
CA SER A 29 13.48 2.86 -12.48
C SER A 29 12.63 1.69 -11.96
N ASN A 30 12.58 1.48 -10.65
CA ASN A 30 11.96 0.31 -10.03
C ASN A 30 10.56 0.59 -9.47
N LEU A 31 10.04 1.83 -9.61
CA LEU A 31 8.68 2.17 -9.16
C LEU A 31 7.61 1.28 -9.77
N ALA A 32 7.76 0.87 -11.03
CA ALA A 32 6.83 -0.05 -11.68
C ALA A 32 6.77 -1.41 -10.98
N TRP A 33 7.92 -1.93 -10.53
CA TRP A 33 8.00 -3.17 -9.73
C TRP A 33 7.35 -2.99 -8.35
N GLY A 34 7.53 -1.83 -7.73
CA GLY A 34 6.80 -1.45 -6.51
C GLY A 34 5.28 -1.51 -6.72
N GLY A 35 4.77 -0.95 -7.82
CA GLY A 35 3.36 -1.03 -8.18
C GLY A 35 2.87 -2.47 -8.42
N MET A 36 3.65 -3.30 -9.09
CA MET A 36 3.31 -4.73 -9.29
C MET A 36 3.17 -5.48 -7.96
N MET A 37 3.96 -5.12 -6.94
CA MET A 37 3.86 -5.74 -5.62
C MET A 37 2.55 -5.41 -4.90
N VAL A 38 1.91 -4.27 -5.18
CA VAL A 38 0.55 -3.96 -4.68
C VAL A 38 -0.46 -4.98 -5.19
N PHE A 39 -0.41 -5.31 -6.50
CA PHE A 39 -1.30 -6.31 -7.09
C PHE A 39 -1.00 -7.73 -6.59
N ALA A 40 0.28 -8.05 -6.37
CA ALA A 40 0.67 -9.30 -5.76
C ALA A 40 0.12 -9.42 -4.33
N GLY A 41 0.24 -8.36 -3.52
CA GLY A 41 -0.32 -8.32 -2.16
C GLY A 41 -1.85 -8.42 -2.13
N ALA A 42 -2.55 -7.74 -3.06
CA ALA A 42 -4.00 -7.88 -3.25
C ALA A 42 -4.44 -9.32 -3.55
N THR A 43 -3.60 -10.08 -4.24
CA THR A 43 -3.87 -11.49 -4.49
C THR A 43 -3.82 -12.30 -3.19
N PHE A 44 -2.83 -12.04 -2.34
CA PHE A 44 -2.70 -12.71 -1.04
C PHE A 44 -3.82 -12.36 -0.06
N ASP A 45 -4.23 -11.08 -0.01
CA ASP A 45 -5.36 -10.58 0.79
C ASP A 45 -6.69 -11.28 0.42
N VAL A 46 -6.99 -11.38 -0.88
CA VAL A 46 -8.19 -12.12 -1.31
C VAL A 46 -8.14 -13.58 -0.85
N PHE A 47 -6.96 -14.22 -0.92
CA PHE A 47 -6.81 -15.61 -0.52
C PHE A 47 -6.86 -15.83 1.00
N ASP A 48 -6.36 -14.91 1.82
CA ASP A 48 -6.43 -15.04 3.28
C ASP A 48 -7.86 -14.88 3.79
N GLY A 49 -8.62 -13.94 3.24
CA GLY A 49 -10.02 -13.69 3.58
C GLY A 49 -10.92 -14.86 3.13
N MET A 50 -10.64 -15.44 1.96
CA MET A 50 -11.30 -16.68 1.51
C MET A 50 -10.97 -17.85 2.46
N SER A 51 -9.70 -18.03 2.82
CA SER A 51 -9.25 -19.12 3.69
C SER A 51 -9.84 -18.99 5.11
N ALA A 52 -9.89 -17.79 5.68
CA ALA A 52 -10.48 -17.53 6.99
C ALA A 52 -11.99 -17.87 7.03
N ARG A 53 -12.72 -17.48 5.97
CA ARG A 53 -14.16 -17.80 5.83
C ARG A 53 -14.42 -19.29 5.68
N MET A 54 -13.61 -19.99 4.86
CA MET A 54 -13.76 -21.43 4.64
C MET A 54 -13.45 -22.24 5.90
N LEU A 55 -12.44 -21.83 6.66
CA LEU A 55 -11.99 -22.56 7.86
C LEU A 55 -12.77 -22.17 9.13
N LYS A 56 -13.64 -21.15 9.07
CA LYS A 56 -14.35 -20.56 10.23
C LYS A 56 -13.40 -20.19 11.38
N VAL A 57 -12.17 -19.80 11.05
CA VAL A 57 -11.15 -19.42 12.01
C VAL A 57 -11.10 -17.90 12.08
N ASN A 58 -11.75 -17.33 13.11
CA ASN A 58 -11.63 -15.92 13.45
C ASN A 58 -10.81 -15.82 14.74
N ASN A 59 -9.49 -15.61 14.60
CA ASN A 59 -8.63 -15.28 15.73
C ASN A 59 -8.39 -13.76 15.73
N PRO A 60 -8.63 -13.04 16.84
CA PRO A 60 -8.37 -11.59 16.93
C PRO A 60 -6.96 -11.18 16.50
N ILE A 61 -5.94 -11.99 16.79
CA ILE A 61 -4.54 -11.71 16.36
C ILE A 61 -4.41 -11.73 14.84
N GLY A 62 -5.15 -12.60 14.15
CA GLY A 62 -5.13 -12.68 12.68
C GLY A 62 -5.73 -11.42 12.05
N GLY A 63 -6.83 -10.89 12.62
CA GLY A 63 -7.45 -9.65 12.13
C GLY A 63 -6.60 -8.40 12.35
N GLU A 64 -5.86 -8.32 13.46
CA GLU A 64 -4.89 -7.22 13.66
C GLU A 64 -3.72 -7.31 12.67
N LEU A 65 -3.24 -8.52 12.38
CA LEU A 65 -2.19 -8.75 11.39
C LEU A 65 -2.64 -8.40 9.97
N ASP A 66 -3.89 -8.72 9.63
CA ASP A 66 -4.56 -8.39 8.38
C ASP A 66 -4.64 -6.87 8.18
N SER A 67 -5.16 -6.17 9.18
CA SER A 67 -5.21 -4.71 9.19
C SER A 67 -3.82 -4.07 9.05
N LEU A 68 -2.79 -4.65 9.68
CA LEU A 68 -1.42 -4.17 9.54
C LEU A 68 -0.87 -4.42 8.13
N ALA A 69 -1.11 -5.59 7.56
CA ALA A 69 -0.69 -5.94 6.20
C ALA A 69 -1.31 -4.99 5.18
N ASP A 70 -2.62 -4.72 5.30
CA ASP A 70 -3.35 -3.80 4.44
C ASP A 70 -2.82 -2.36 4.50
N VAL A 71 -2.55 -1.87 5.72
CA VAL A 71 -1.97 -0.53 5.89
C VAL A 71 -0.62 -0.41 5.20
N VAL A 72 0.22 -1.46 5.24
CA VAL A 72 1.53 -1.44 4.57
C VAL A 72 1.38 -1.56 3.05
N THR A 73 0.62 -2.54 2.57
CA THR A 73 0.54 -2.86 1.14
C THR A 73 -0.34 -1.89 0.35
N PHE A 74 -1.49 -1.49 0.89
CA PHE A 74 -2.45 -0.63 0.19
C PHE A 74 -2.43 0.82 0.67
N GLY A 75 -1.91 1.09 1.86
CA GLY A 75 -1.72 2.44 2.37
C GLY A 75 -0.32 3.00 2.06
N LEU A 76 0.70 2.42 2.70
CA LEU A 76 2.05 2.95 2.71
C LEU A 76 2.75 2.82 1.35
N LEU A 77 2.76 1.64 0.74
CA LEU A 77 3.45 1.42 -0.54
C LEU A 77 2.93 2.34 -1.66
N PRO A 78 1.61 2.47 -1.93
CA PRO A 78 1.11 3.42 -2.92
C PRO A 78 1.48 4.87 -2.60
N SER A 79 1.46 5.25 -1.31
CA SER A 79 1.88 6.59 -0.87
C SER A 79 3.35 6.87 -1.19
N VAL A 80 4.23 5.88 -1.00
CA VAL A 80 5.66 5.97 -1.36
C VAL A 80 5.84 6.09 -2.87
N ILE A 81 5.09 5.32 -3.66
CA ILE A 81 5.13 5.40 -5.14
C ILE A 81 4.73 6.80 -5.59
N VAL A 82 3.61 7.32 -5.09
CA VAL A 82 3.16 8.68 -5.40
C VAL A 82 4.23 9.68 -5.00
N TYR A 83 4.72 9.65 -3.75
CA TYR A 83 5.79 10.56 -3.30
C TYR A 83 7.01 10.57 -4.23
N LYS A 84 7.44 9.40 -4.71
CA LYS A 84 8.55 9.30 -5.66
C LYS A 84 8.22 9.87 -7.04
N LEU A 85 7.04 9.58 -7.59
CA LEU A 85 6.58 10.16 -8.87
C LEU A 85 6.49 11.68 -8.79
N LEU A 86 5.97 12.17 -7.67
CA LEU A 86 5.91 13.59 -7.34
C LEU A 86 7.33 14.18 -7.34
N ALA A 87 8.26 13.62 -6.56
CA ALA A 87 9.65 14.08 -6.54
C ALA A 87 10.32 14.11 -7.94
N LEU A 88 9.99 13.16 -8.82
CA LEU A 88 10.50 13.10 -10.19
C LEU A 88 9.88 14.14 -11.15
N SER A 89 8.66 14.59 -10.88
CA SER A 89 7.93 15.49 -11.77
C SER A 89 8.52 16.90 -11.86
N GLN A 90 9.47 17.26 -10.98
CA GLN A 90 10.05 18.61 -10.85
C GLN A 90 9.03 19.74 -10.72
N VAL A 91 7.76 19.42 -10.43
CA VAL A 91 6.72 20.40 -10.15
C VAL A 91 7.05 21.04 -8.81
N ASP A 92 7.14 22.37 -8.80
CA ASP A 92 7.19 23.12 -7.57
C ASP A 92 5.82 22.98 -6.89
N TRP A 93 5.77 22.17 -5.84
CA TRP A 93 4.58 21.85 -5.05
C TRP A 93 3.88 23.10 -4.55
N MET A 94 4.62 24.19 -4.33
CA MET A 94 4.08 25.48 -3.98
C MET A 94 3.06 25.94 -5.03
N TYR A 95 3.29 25.70 -6.32
CA TYR A 95 2.37 26.09 -7.40
C TYR A 95 1.03 25.34 -7.39
N LEU A 96 1.00 24.09 -6.92
CA LEU A 96 -0.25 23.31 -6.79
C LEU A 96 -1.12 23.79 -5.63
N PHE A 97 -0.49 24.31 -4.57
CA PHE A 97 -1.21 24.83 -3.41
C PHE A 97 -1.39 26.34 -3.45
N TYR A 98 -0.58 27.06 -4.22
CA TYR A 98 -0.45 28.52 -4.25
C TYR A 98 -0.15 29.00 -5.68
N THR A 99 -1.05 29.75 -6.30
CA THR A 99 -0.75 30.45 -7.57
C THR A 99 -0.76 31.94 -7.29
N ASP A 100 0.36 32.64 -7.56
CA ASP A 100 0.48 34.09 -7.35
C ASP A 100 -0.02 34.56 -5.96
N ASP A 101 0.49 33.93 -4.90
CA ASP A 101 0.10 34.19 -3.50
C ASP A 101 -1.36 33.83 -3.10
N ILE A 102 -2.12 33.18 -3.99
CA ILE A 102 -3.49 32.73 -3.72
C ILE A 102 -3.48 31.22 -3.45
N PRO A 103 -3.99 30.76 -2.30
CA PRO A 103 -4.14 29.33 -2.07
C PRO A 103 -5.13 28.74 -3.07
N VAL A 104 -4.67 27.82 -3.92
CA VAL A 104 -5.49 27.11 -4.92
C VAL A 104 -6.62 26.31 -4.25
N LEU A 105 -6.39 25.85 -3.02
CA LEU A 105 -7.43 25.25 -2.17
C LEU A 105 -8.59 26.20 -1.84
N ALA A 106 -8.38 27.52 -1.84
CA ALA A 106 -9.46 28.49 -1.69
C ALA A 106 -10.33 28.63 -2.95
N LEU A 107 -9.77 28.33 -4.13
CA LEU A 107 -10.51 28.28 -5.40
C LEU A 107 -11.32 26.99 -5.55
N ILE A 108 -10.86 25.90 -4.93
CA ILE A 108 -11.61 24.64 -4.79
C ILE A 108 -12.44 24.74 -3.50
N SER A 109 -13.39 25.66 -3.48
CA SER A 109 -14.37 25.74 -2.39
C SER A 109 -15.20 24.45 -2.37
N PHE A 110 -15.11 23.68 -1.29
CA PHE A 110 -16.12 22.68 -0.90
C PHE A 110 -17.32 23.38 -0.25
#